data_AF-A0A0C2XRI1-F1
#
_entry.id   AF-A0A0C2XRI1-F1
#
_cell.length_a   1.000
_cell.length_b   1.000
_cell.length_c   1.000
_cell.angle_alpha   90.00
_cell.angle_beta   90.00
_cell.angle_gamma   90.00
#
_symmetry.space_group_name_H-M   'P 1'
#
loop_
_entity.id
_entity.type
_entity.pdbx_description
1 polymer ?
#
loop_
_entity_poly.entity_id
_entity_poly.type
_entity_poly.pdbx_seq_one_letter_code
_entity_poly.pdbx_strand_id
1 'polypeptide(L)'
;MAAFARRRLVLSFLRVFWVFIIIWFEYGIFTSSVRNCDWPDKTLHSASGHNVEPVHSVHAKPTHVLLVADPQIVDRHSYPSRGPLLSHLTRLIVDLNLRKNWKVAVNKQPDAVVFLGDMMDNGREAMSDQEYEEYFQRFKHIFRTVEDIPQYYIPGNHDVGLGRASQFSPDAYARYVTHFGKPNREISLANHSLVLFDAPGYADEDAKRHGQRKSFDKWVPIPNGSLEYLKNFADGQHIDPVVLFSHIPLYRSDGKPCGPLRERGTIRPGVGPGYQNILEKQSSQRLLAAFKPVVIFSGDDHDYCEYTHKITFPYGPPQSVTEITVKTISMVMNVRRPGFQLLSLIPAELRKDDDPTFDHTPCLLPDQLRIYLNIYLPLLAISILAVFVVNFKTGASRKLHNKTCSDAGQVLFVTNADDTDSEDAEMAPYYREVSSLPSPVSSVHQTKGTSRSQNKGWFVLQGQLKAYRPPIYEDLGRIKDLMYSFLPSRSRNPHRRSWLGTVLRDIRDVAVFPLGTFVLVTWWVVAS
;
A
#
# COMPACT_ATOMS: atom_id res chain seq x y z
N MET A 1 44.98 -7.62 -15.35
CA MET A 1 44.66 -7.36 -13.92
C MET A 1 43.85 -6.07 -13.71
N ALA A 2 44.26 -4.90 -14.25
CA ALA A 2 43.57 -3.62 -14.05
C ALA A 2 42.08 -3.58 -14.48
N ALA A 3 41.73 -4.17 -15.63
CA ALA A 3 40.33 -4.20 -16.11
C ALA A 3 39.41 -5.03 -15.19
N PHE A 4 39.94 -6.09 -14.57
CA PHE A 4 39.24 -6.93 -13.62
C PHE A 4 39.08 -6.23 -12.25
N ALA A 5 40.10 -5.51 -11.80
CA ALA A 5 40.03 -4.66 -10.62
C ALA A 5 39.01 -3.53 -10.79
N ARG A 6 38.97 -2.89 -11.98
CA ARG A 6 37.98 -1.85 -12.32
C ARG A 6 36.54 -2.39 -12.33
N ARG A 7 36.32 -3.61 -12.85
CA ARG A 7 35.01 -4.28 -12.79
C ARG A 7 34.56 -4.52 -11.34
N ARG A 8 35.45 -5.07 -10.50
CA ARG A 8 35.15 -5.31 -9.08
C ARG A 8 34.84 -4.02 -8.33
N LEU A 9 35.57 -2.94 -8.62
CA LEU A 9 35.35 -1.64 -7.99
C LEU A 9 33.98 -1.05 -8.36
N VAL A 10 33.61 -1.07 -9.64
CA VAL A 10 32.28 -0.58 -10.08
C VAL A 10 31.16 -1.40 -9.46
N LEU A 11 31.26 -2.73 -9.43
CA LEU A 11 30.24 -3.58 -8.80
C LEU A 11 30.13 -3.33 -7.30
N SER A 12 31.26 -3.15 -6.61
CA SER A 12 31.28 -2.85 -5.17
C SER A 12 30.67 -1.48 -4.88
N PHE A 13 31.01 -0.48 -5.68
CA PHE A 13 30.40 0.84 -5.60
C PHE A 13 28.89 0.78 -5.81
N LEU A 14 28.41 0.12 -6.88
CA LEU A 14 26.98 -0.02 -7.14
C LEU A 14 26.25 -0.72 -5.99
N ARG A 15 26.84 -1.77 -5.40
CA ARG A 15 26.25 -2.44 -4.23
C ARG A 15 26.08 -1.50 -3.06
N VAL A 16 27.14 -0.78 -2.68
CA VAL A 16 27.12 0.18 -1.57
C VAL A 16 26.13 1.30 -1.85
N PHE A 17 26.15 1.84 -3.08
CA PHE A 17 25.21 2.86 -3.55
C PHE A 17 23.75 2.40 -3.41
N TRP A 18 23.41 1.21 -3.91
CA TRP A 18 22.05 0.67 -3.82
C TRP A 18 21.62 0.39 -2.38
N VAL A 19 22.52 -0.08 -1.51
CA VAL A 19 22.23 -0.23 -0.08
C VAL A 19 21.85 1.12 0.52
N PHE A 20 22.62 2.20 0.26
CA PHE A 20 22.27 3.53 0.76
C PHE A 20 20.95 4.05 0.18
N ILE A 21 20.74 3.90 -1.13
CA ILE A 21 19.51 4.32 -1.81
C ILE A 21 18.29 3.60 -1.24
N ILE A 22 18.36 2.28 -1.06
CA ILE A 22 17.26 1.49 -0.50
C ILE A 22 17.01 1.85 0.96
N ILE A 23 18.05 1.98 1.80
CA ILE A 23 17.88 2.40 3.20
C ILE A 23 17.21 3.78 3.28
N TRP A 24 17.63 4.73 2.43
CA TRP A 24 17.02 6.05 2.41
C TRP A 24 15.57 6.01 1.95
N PHE A 25 15.26 5.38 0.81
CA PHE A 25 13.93 5.45 0.21
C PHE A 25 12.92 4.42 0.76
N GLU A 26 13.38 3.35 1.42
CA GLU A 26 12.49 2.40 2.11
C GLU A 26 12.32 2.72 3.61
N TYR A 27 13.19 3.52 4.22
CA TYR A 27 13.10 3.83 5.65
C TYR A 27 13.31 5.31 5.98
N GLY A 28 14.43 5.89 5.54
CA GLY A 28 14.80 7.28 5.88
C GLY A 28 13.76 8.32 5.46
N ILE A 29 13.22 8.21 4.25
CA ILE A 29 12.27 9.17 3.67
C ILE A 29 10.94 9.21 4.41
N PHE A 30 10.46 8.06 4.92
CA PHE A 30 9.23 7.96 5.71
C PHE A 30 9.38 8.65 7.05
N THR A 31 10.52 8.47 7.72
CA THR A 31 10.81 9.14 8.99
C THR A 31 10.99 10.65 8.77
N SER A 32 11.69 11.03 7.70
CA SER A 32 11.95 12.42 7.35
C SER A 32 10.66 13.19 6.98
N SER A 33 9.74 12.56 6.23
CA SER A 33 8.52 13.24 5.76
C SER A 33 7.60 13.69 6.89
N VAL A 34 7.61 12.97 8.02
CA VAL A 34 6.78 13.31 9.19
C VAL A 34 7.57 13.98 10.32
N ARG A 35 8.85 14.33 10.10
CA ARG A 35 9.72 14.86 11.16
C ARG A 35 9.19 16.16 11.77
N ASN A 36 8.60 17.01 10.96
CA ASN A 36 8.07 18.31 11.38
C ASN A 36 6.54 18.27 11.62
N CYS A 37 5.94 17.07 11.64
CA CYS A 37 4.52 16.90 11.90
C CYS A 37 4.33 16.51 13.37
N ASP A 38 4.26 17.51 14.24
CA ASP A 38 4.14 17.31 15.69
C ASP A 38 2.67 17.41 16.13
N TRP A 39 2.37 16.87 17.31
CA TRP A 39 1.06 17.06 17.93
C TRP A 39 0.77 18.57 18.11
N PRO A 40 -0.42 19.07 17.73
CA PRO A 40 -0.77 20.48 17.79
C PRO A 40 -1.04 20.99 19.22
N ASP A 41 -0.22 20.62 20.20
CA ASP A 41 -0.43 20.96 21.62
C ASP A 41 -0.19 22.45 21.91
N LYS A 42 0.62 23.12 21.08
CA LYS A 42 1.07 24.51 21.32
C LYS A 42 -0.09 25.50 21.32
N THR A 43 -1.06 25.31 20.43
CA THR A 43 -2.26 26.16 20.32
C THR A 43 -3.15 25.99 21.54
N LEU A 44 -3.29 24.76 22.03
CA LEU A 44 -4.05 24.42 23.24
C LEU A 44 -3.40 24.98 24.51
N HIS A 45 -2.07 24.99 24.60
CA HIS A 45 -1.35 25.56 25.74
C HIS A 45 -1.28 27.09 25.73
N SER A 46 -1.21 27.73 24.55
CA SER A 46 -1.06 29.19 24.43
C SER A 46 -2.34 29.95 24.79
N ALA A 47 -3.51 29.34 24.56
CA ALA A 47 -4.80 29.92 24.91
C ALA A 47 -5.01 30.04 26.45
N SER A 48 -4.39 29.15 27.25
CA SER A 48 -4.42 29.23 28.72
C SER A 48 -3.52 30.34 29.32
N GLY A 49 -2.86 31.18 28.51
CA GLY A 49 -1.73 32.00 28.94
C GLY A 49 -1.87 33.51 28.75
N HIS A 50 -2.82 34.17 29.44
CA HIS A 50 -2.71 35.60 29.79
C HIS A 50 -3.22 35.85 31.24
N ASN A 51 -2.28 36.21 32.12
CA ASN A 51 -2.40 36.86 33.43
C ASN A 51 -3.44 36.34 34.44
N VAL A 52 -3.31 35.10 34.90
CA VAL A 52 -3.89 34.69 36.19
C VAL A 52 -2.88 33.83 36.93
N GLU A 53 -2.56 34.19 38.17
CA GLU A 53 -1.70 33.38 39.05
C GLU A 53 -2.28 31.96 39.24
N PRO A 54 -1.42 30.93 39.35
CA PRO A 54 -1.85 29.55 39.31
C PRO A 54 -2.45 29.11 40.65
N VAL A 55 -3.76 29.28 40.80
CA VAL A 55 -4.52 28.49 41.80
C VAL A 55 -4.74 27.11 41.16
N HIS A 56 -3.81 26.19 41.43
CA HIS A 56 -3.82 24.80 40.95
C HIS A 56 -3.72 24.60 39.42
N SER A 57 -2.71 25.17 38.75
CA SER A 57 -2.45 24.90 37.33
C SER A 57 -1.80 23.52 37.14
N VAL A 58 -2.61 22.46 37.12
CA VAL A 58 -2.19 21.20 36.50
C VAL A 58 -2.04 21.49 35.01
N HIS A 59 -0.81 21.55 34.49
CA HIS A 59 -0.58 21.53 33.05
C HIS A 59 -1.08 20.18 32.52
N ALA A 60 -2.35 20.11 32.14
CA ALA A 60 -2.93 18.91 31.57
C ALA A 60 -2.23 18.61 30.24
N LYS A 61 -1.58 17.45 30.18
CA LYS A 61 -1.04 16.90 28.94
C LYS A 61 -2.24 16.60 28.01
N PRO A 62 -2.29 17.13 26.78
CA PRO A 62 -3.34 16.79 25.83
C PRO A 62 -3.36 15.30 25.55
N THR A 63 -4.57 14.76 25.34
CA THR A 63 -4.75 13.38 24.88
C THR A 63 -4.63 13.32 23.37
N HIS A 64 -3.85 12.37 22.88
CA HIS A 64 -3.43 12.28 21.49
C HIS A 64 -4.17 11.16 20.75
N VAL A 65 -4.98 11.52 19.75
CA VAL A 65 -5.74 10.58 18.92
C VAL A 65 -5.18 10.60 17.50
N LEU A 66 -4.74 9.43 17.02
CA LEU A 66 -4.32 9.23 15.64
C LEU A 66 -5.53 8.84 14.77
N LEU A 67 -5.81 9.58 13.71
CA LEU A 67 -6.86 9.25 12.76
C LEU A 67 -6.28 8.71 11.46
N VAL A 68 -6.82 7.59 11.00
CA VAL A 68 -6.39 6.88 9.80
C VAL A 68 -7.60 6.64 8.90
N ALA A 69 -7.55 7.11 7.67
CA ALA A 69 -8.61 6.90 6.69
C ALA A 69 -8.17 5.92 5.59
N ASP A 70 -9.14 5.18 5.08
CA ASP A 70 -9.07 4.33 3.89
C ASP A 70 -7.77 3.49 3.79
N PRO A 71 -7.45 2.62 4.79
CA PRO A 71 -6.35 1.67 4.64
C PRO A 71 -6.45 0.82 3.37
N GLN A 72 -7.68 0.41 3.02
CA GLN A 72 -8.07 -0.36 1.83
C GLN A 72 -6.99 -1.38 1.45
N ILE A 73 -6.69 -2.29 2.38
CA ILE A 73 -5.72 -3.35 2.08
C ILE A 73 -6.25 -4.15 0.89
N VAL A 74 -5.47 -4.32 -0.18
CA VAL A 74 -5.96 -4.92 -1.44
C VAL A 74 -5.99 -6.44 -1.38
N ASP A 75 -6.99 -7.10 -1.95
CA ASP A 75 -7.06 -8.56 -2.03
C ASP A 75 -6.88 -9.08 -3.46
N ARG A 76 -7.19 -10.36 -3.67
CA ARG A 76 -7.12 -10.97 -5.01
C ARG A 76 -8.19 -10.43 -5.97
N HIS A 77 -9.28 -9.87 -5.44
CA HIS A 77 -10.43 -9.37 -6.18
C HIS A 77 -10.30 -7.88 -6.53
N SER A 78 -9.44 -7.12 -5.85
CA SER A 78 -9.17 -5.70 -6.13
C SER A 78 -8.80 -5.40 -7.59
N TYR A 79 -8.05 -6.30 -8.25
CA TYR A 79 -7.61 -6.13 -9.64
C TYR A 79 -7.82 -7.43 -10.44
N PRO A 80 -9.06 -7.76 -10.84
CA PRO A 80 -9.41 -9.07 -11.39
C PRO A 80 -8.76 -9.37 -12.75
N SER A 81 -8.34 -8.32 -13.47
CA SER A 81 -7.61 -8.45 -14.74
C SER A 81 -6.14 -8.87 -14.57
N ARG A 82 -5.60 -8.86 -13.34
CA ARG A 82 -4.22 -9.24 -13.06
C ARG A 82 -4.12 -10.74 -12.82
N GLY A 83 -3.13 -11.37 -13.47
CA GLY A 83 -2.81 -12.77 -13.21
C GLY A 83 -2.29 -13.00 -11.76
N PRO A 84 -2.31 -14.23 -11.25
CA PRO A 84 -2.04 -14.53 -9.84
C PRO A 84 -0.70 -13.98 -9.31
N LEU A 85 0.35 -14.04 -10.12
CA LEU A 85 1.67 -13.52 -9.75
C LEU A 85 1.66 -12.01 -9.56
N LEU A 86 1.04 -11.27 -10.47
CA LEU A 86 0.99 -9.82 -10.42
C LEU A 86 0.08 -9.33 -9.29
N SER A 87 -1.03 -10.03 -9.02
CA SER A 87 -1.90 -9.75 -7.87
C SER A 87 -1.15 -9.99 -6.55
N HIS A 88 -0.40 -11.09 -6.45
CA HIS A 88 0.43 -11.37 -5.28
C HIS A 88 1.50 -10.29 -5.06
N LEU A 89 2.22 -9.90 -6.12
CA LEU A 89 3.24 -8.86 -6.04
C LEU A 89 2.65 -7.50 -5.69
N THR A 90 1.49 -7.15 -6.27
CA THR A 90 0.75 -5.93 -5.92
C THR A 90 0.45 -5.90 -4.44
N ARG A 91 -0.17 -6.96 -3.92
CA ARG A 91 -0.51 -7.07 -2.50
C ARG A 91 0.73 -6.96 -1.62
N LEU A 92 1.82 -7.64 -1.97
CA LEU A 92 3.06 -7.55 -1.21
C LEU A 92 3.61 -6.11 -1.16
N ILE A 93 3.65 -5.41 -2.30
CA ILE A 93 4.16 -4.04 -2.37
C ILE A 93 3.28 -3.07 -1.56
N VAL A 94 1.95 -3.20 -1.69
CA VAL A 94 1.00 -2.38 -0.95
C VAL A 94 1.10 -2.65 0.56
N ASP A 95 1.12 -3.92 0.98
CA ASP A 95 1.26 -4.31 2.39
C ASP A 95 2.58 -3.77 2.99
N LEU A 96 3.68 -3.81 2.23
CA LEU A 96 4.97 -3.25 2.68
C LEU A 96 4.91 -1.72 2.79
N ASN A 97 4.26 -1.04 1.86
CA ASN A 97 4.07 0.41 1.96
C ASN A 97 3.18 0.79 3.15
N LEU A 98 2.06 0.11 3.35
CA LEU A 98 1.19 0.34 4.51
C LEU A 98 1.91 0.10 5.83
N ARG A 99 2.75 -0.94 5.94
CA ARG A 99 3.59 -1.15 7.13
C ARG A 99 4.56 0.01 7.39
N LYS A 100 5.13 0.62 6.34
CA LYS A 100 5.98 1.82 6.47
C LYS A 100 5.20 3.03 6.96
N ASN A 101 4.04 3.27 6.35
CA ASN A 101 3.15 4.38 6.67
C ASN A 101 2.67 4.26 8.12
N TRP A 102 2.16 3.08 8.47
CA TRP A 102 1.67 2.78 9.80
C TRP A 102 2.75 2.96 10.86
N LYS A 103 3.96 2.49 10.58
CA LYS A 103 5.08 2.61 11.50
C LYS A 103 5.41 4.05 11.86
N VAL A 104 5.49 4.95 10.87
CA VAL A 104 5.79 6.36 11.18
C VAL A 104 4.62 7.10 11.82
N ALA A 105 3.38 6.66 11.55
CA ALA A 105 2.19 7.17 12.22
C ALA A 105 2.14 6.75 13.71
N VAL A 106 2.27 5.45 14.01
CA VAL A 106 2.25 4.96 15.40
C VAL A 106 3.47 5.39 16.21
N ASN A 107 4.61 5.66 15.56
CA ASN A 107 5.78 6.25 16.22
C ASN A 107 5.55 7.68 16.74
N LYS A 108 4.41 8.31 16.40
CA LYS A 108 3.95 9.54 17.07
C LYS A 108 3.44 9.31 18.49
N GLN A 109 3.35 8.06 18.93
CA GLN A 109 2.92 7.65 20.28
C GLN A 109 1.51 8.18 20.63
N PRO A 110 0.49 7.86 19.82
CA PRO A 110 -0.88 8.23 20.15
C PRO A 110 -1.39 7.44 21.36
N ASP A 111 -2.29 8.05 22.13
CA ASP A 111 -3.01 7.39 23.23
C ASP A 111 -4.18 6.54 22.70
N ALA A 112 -4.75 6.88 21.54
CA ALA A 112 -5.81 6.13 20.87
C ALA A 112 -5.74 6.24 19.34
N VAL A 113 -6.37 5.29 18.63
CA VAL A 113 -6.45 5.30 17.16
C VAL A 113 -7.90 5.19 16.72
N VAL A 114 -8.31 6.01 15.76
CA VAL A 114 -9.61 5.91 15.09
C VAL A 114 -9.40 5.67 13.59
N PHE A 115 -9.93 4.57 13.10
CA PHE A 115 -10.00 4.24 11.67
C PHE A 115 -11.32 4.73 11.09
N LEU A 116 -11.23 5.53 10.03
CA LEU A 116 -12.36 6.22 9.40
C LEU A 116 -13.01 5.41 8.27
N GLY A 117 -13.10 4.09 8.44
CA GLY A 117 -13.70 3.17 7.48
C GLY A 117 -12.74 2.67 6.41
N ASP A 118 -13.27 1.78 5.58
CA ASP A 118 -12.61 1.18 4.44
C ASP A 118 -11.30 0.49 4.83
N MET A 119 -11.36 -0.31 5.90
CA MET A 119 -10.21 -1.10 6.33
C MET A 119 -9.77 -2.09 5.25
N MET A 120 -10.75 -2.69 4.56
CA MET A 120 -10.55 -3.68 3.51
C MET A 120 -11.23 -3.24 2.21
N ASP A 121 -10.53 -3.37 1.08
CA ASP A 121 -11.04 -2.92 -0.23
C ASP A 121 -12.28 -3.71 -0.69
N ASN A 122 -12.43 -4.96 -0.23
CA ASN A 122 -13.53 -5.84 -0.63
C ASN A 122 -14.20 -6.50 0.59
N GLY A 123 -14.22 -5.83 1.75
CA GLY A 123 -14.82 -6.36 2.97
C GLY A 123 -16.31 -6.75 2.81
N ARG A 124 -17.03 -6.00 1.97
CA ARG A 124 -18.44 -6.24 1.63
C ARG A 124 -18.70 -7.40 0.67
N GLU A 125 -17.69 -7.88 -0.04
CA GLU A 125 -17.87 -8.82 -1.16
C GLU A 125 -18.17 -10.25 -0.69
N ALA A 126 -18.83 -11.03 -1.55
CA ALA A 126 -19.10 -12.44 -1.31
C ALA A 126 -17.80 -13.25 -1.29
N MET A 127 -17.45 -13.76 -0.12
CA MET A 127 -16.30 -14.64 0.12
C MET A 127 -16.59 -15.64 1.23
N SER A 128 -15.79 -16.70 1.33
CA SER A 128 -15.89 -17.65 2.46
C SER A 128 -15.49 -17.00 3.79
N ASP A 129 -16.01 -17.50 4.91
CA ASP A 129 -15.65 -16.99 6.24
C ASP A 129 -14.16 -17.15 6.54
N GLN A 130 -13.55 -18.26 6.09
CA GLN A 130 -12.11 -18.47 6.20
C GLN A 130 -11.31 -17.39 5.45
N GLU A 131 -11.73 -17.07 4.22
CA GLU A 131 -11.06 -16.02 3.43
C GLU A 131 -11.18 -14.64 4.09
N TYR A 132 -12.35 -14.32 4.63
CA TYR A 132 -12.56 -13.08 5.37
C TYR A 132 -11.68 -13.02 6.63
N GLU A 133 -11.59 -14.11 7.39
CA GLU A 133 -10.75 -14.19 8.59
C GLU A 133 -9.26 -14.00 8.24
N GLU A 134 -8.76 -14.66 7.19
CA GLU A 134 -7.39 -14.46 6.72
C GLU A 134 -7.13 -13.00 6.27
N TYR A 135 -8.13 -12.36 5.66
CA TYR A 135 -8.08 -10.98 5.23
C TYR A 135 -8.04 -10.01 6.43
N PHE A 136 -8.89 -10.23 7.42
CA PHE A 136 -8.91 -9.49 8.68
C PHE A 136 -7.61 -9.65 9.47
N GLN A 137 -7.10 -10.88 9.62
CA GLN A 137 -5.84 -11.12 10.31
C GLN A 137 -4.67 -10.43 9.60
N ARG A 138 -4.71 -10.34 8.26
CA ARG A 138 -3.73 -9.55 7.51
C ARG A 138 -3.82 -8.06 7.84
N PHE A 139 -5.03 -7.50 7.91
CA PHE A 139 -5.25 -6.12 8.36
C PHE A 139 -4.64 -5.90 9.75
N LYS A 140 -5.02 -6.71 10.74
CA LYS A 140 -4.50 -6.61 12.12
C LYS A 140 -2.98 -6.78 12.18
N HIS A 141 -2.40 -7.59 11.33
CA HIS A 141 -0.96 -7.78 11.26
C HIS A 141 -0.23 -6.55 10.67
N ILE A 142 -0.78 -5.89 9.65
CA ILE A 142 -0.21 -4.66 9.06
C ILE A 142 -0.29 -3.51 10.08
N PHE A 143 -1.44 -3.35 10.72
CA PHE A 143 -1.75 -2.27 11.67
C PHE A 143 -1.55 -2.67 13.14
N ARG A 144 -0.61 -3.59 13.39
CA ARG A 144 -0.26 -4.02 14.75
C ARG A 144 0.38 -2.88 15.53
N THR A 145 0.04 -2.76 16.80
CA THR A 145 0.67 -1.81 17.74
C THR A 145 1.63 -2.56 18.66
N VAL A 146 2.68 -1.89 19.15
CA VAL A 146 3.63 -2.50 20.11
C VAL A 146 3.05 -2.51 21.52
N GLU A 147 2.28 -1.47 21.85
CA GLU A 147 1.49 -1.32 23.06
C GLU A 147 0.02 -1.54 22.72
N ASP A 148 -0.77 -2.01 23.69
CA ASP A 148 -2.20 -2.30 23.51
C ASP A 148 -3.02 -0.98 23.53
N ILE A 149 -2.67 -0.06 22.64
CA ILE A 149 -3.41 1.20 22.48
C ILE A 149 -4.79 0.92 21.88
N PRO A 150 -5.86 1.52 22.40
CA PRO A 150 -7.21 1.29 21.92
C PRO A 150 -7.36 1.72 20.45
N GLN A 151 -7.97 0.83 19.67
CA GLN A 151 -8.30 1.07 18.25
C GLN A 151 -9.81 1.05 18.08
N TYR A 152 -10.34 2.08 17.44
CA TYR A 152 -11.74 2.24 17.15
C TYR A 152 -11.97 2.36 15.64
N TYR A 153 -13.13 1.92 15.18
CA TYR A 153 -13.46 1.80 13.75
C TYR A 153 -14.88 2.31 13.54
N ILE A 154 -15.09 3.06 12.46
CA ILE A 154 -16.40 3.28 11.81
C ILE A 154 -16.44 2.48 10.52
N PRO A 155 -17.62 2.08 10.01
CA PRO A 155 -17.70 1.34 8.75
C PRO A 155 -17.56 2.28 7.56
N GLY A 156 -16.84 1.82 6.54
CA GLY A 156 -16.89 2.42 5.21
C GLY A 156 -17.76 1.65 4.23
N ASN A 157 -18.00 2.24 3.06
CA ASN A 157 -18.81 1.59 2.02
C ASN A 157 -18.12 0.33 1.48
N HIS A 158 -16.78 0.21 1.53
CA HIS A 158 -16.08 -1.00 1.14
C HIS A 158 -16.17 -2.13 2.17
N ASP A 159 -16.48 -1.80 3.43
CA ASP A 159 -16.58 -2.76 4.51
C ASP A 159 -17.98 -3.40 4.63
N VAL A 160 -19.04 -2.57 4.60
CA VAL A 160 -20.43 -3.03 4.83
C VAL A 160 -21.33 -2.92 3.59
N GLY A 161 -20.87 -2.22 2.55
CA GLY A 161 -21.64 -1.95 1.34
C GLY A 161 -22.51 -0.69 1.43
N LEU A 162 -22.97 -0.25 0.26
CA LEU A 162 -23.94 0.83 0.09
C LEU A 162 -24.89 0.44 -1.05
N GLY A 163 -26.18 0.35 -0.75
CA GLY A 163 -27.21 -0.17 -1.62
C GLY A 163 -27.14 -1.69 -1.78
N ARG A 164 -27.87 -2.20 -2.78
CA ARG A 164 -27.88 -3.63 -3.12
C ARG A 164 -27.08 -3.89 -4.38
N ALA A 165 -26.16 -4.85 -4.32
CA ALA A 165 -25.44 -5.35 -5.47
C ALA A 165 -25.27 -6.87 -5.33
N SER A 166 -25.32 -7.60 -6.45
CA SER A 166 -25.28 -9.07 -6.45
C SER A 166 -23.98 -9.67 -5.91
N GLN A 167 -22.91 -8.89 -5.97
CA GLN A 167 -21.59 -9.26 -5.50
C GLN A 167 -21.41 -9.06 -3.99
N PHE A 168 -22.27 -8.25 -3.35
CA PHE A 168 -22.18 -8.00 -1.91
C PHE A 168 -22.69 -9.20 -1.12
N SER A 169 -21.93 -9.57 -0.08
CA SER A 169 -22.33 -10.59 0.86
C SER A 169 -23.50 -10.11 1.72
N PRO A 170 -24.54 -10.93 1.95
CA PRO A 170 -25.55 -10.63 2.96
C PRO A 170 -24.97 -10.59 4.38
N ASP A 171 -23.79 -11.21 4.59
CA ASP A 171 -23.11 -11.30 5.88
C ASP A 171 -22.12 -10.15 6.11
N ALA A 172 -21.94 -9.23 5.16
CA ALA A 172 -20.97 -8.14 5.22
C ALA A 172 -21.06 -7.33 6.53
N TYR A 173 -22.28 -6.91 6.89
CA TYR A 173 -22.52 -6.17 8.13
C TYR A 173 -22.20 -7.01 9.38
N ALA A 174 -22.66 -8.26 9.44
CA ALA A 174 -22.41 -9.15 10.59
C ALA A 174 -20.90 -9.43 10.76
N ARG A 175 -20.18 -9.62 9.65
CA ARG A 175 -18.73 -9.77 9.64
C ARG A 175 -18.05 -8.51 10.14
N TYR A 176 -18.43 -7.33 9.65
CA TYR A 176 -17.89 -6.08 10.17
C TYR A 176 -18.06 -5.98 11.70
N VAL A 177 -19.28 -6.18 12.20
CA VAL A 177 -19.58 -6.06 13.63
C VAL A 177 -18.75 -7.02 14.48
N THR A 178 -18.56 -8.26 14.00
CA THR A 178 -17.81 -9.30 14.71
C THR A 178 -16.31 -8.97 14.80
N HIS A 179 -15.75 -8.24 13.83
CA HIS A 179 -14.30 -8.03 13.72
C HIS A 179 -13.84 -6.61 14.10
N PHE A 180 -14.68 -5.60 13.85
CA PHE A 180 -14.36 -4.18 14.09
C PHE A 180 -15.25 -3.53 15.16
N GLY A 181 -16.32 -4.22 15.59
CA GLY A 181 -17.18 -3.79 16.69
C GLY A 181 -18.42 -3.02 16.24
N LYS A 182 -19.07 -2.35 17.20
CA LYS A 182 -20.34 -1.64 16.96
C LYS A 182 -20.16 -0.49 15.95
N PRO A 183 -20.99 -0.41 14.88
CA PRO A 183 -20.84 0.60 13.83
C PRO A 183 -21.22 2.02 14.28
N ASN A 184 -22.24 2.12 15.13
CA ASN A 184 -22.64 3.35 15.81
C ASN A 184 -22.28 3.23 17.30
N ARG A 185 -21.48 4.17 17.82
CA ARG A 185 -21.18 4.27 19.26
C ARG A 185 -20.60 5.63 19.64
N GLU A 186 -20.72 5.92 20.92
CA GLU A 186 -20.05 7.03 21.57
C GLU A 186 -18.93 6.51 22.46
N ILE A 187 -17.81 7.22 22.50
CA ILE A 187 -16.67 6.95 23.37
C ILE A 187 -16.33 8.24 24.09
N SER A 188 -16.23 8.20 25.42
CA SER A 188 -15.71 9.33 26.19
C SER A 188 -14.18 9.26 26.23
N LEU A 189 -13.51 10.31 25.76
CA LEU A 189 -12.06 10.44 25.81
C LEU A 189 -11.68 11.90 26.07
N ALA A 190 -10.90 12.16 27.13
CA ALA A 190 -10.53 13.51 27.55
C ALA A 190 -11.74 14.46 27.71
N ASN A 191 -12.84 13.97 28.29
CA ASN A 191 -14.13 14.67 28.43
C ASN A 191 -14.66 15.23 27.10
N HIS A 192 -14.45 14.47 26.02
CA HIS A 192 -15.10 14.67 24.73
C HIS A 192 -15.93 13.43 24.41
N SER A 193 -17.08 13.64 23.80
CA SER A 193 -17.90 12.59 23.20
C SER A 193 -17.43 12.34 21.77
N LEU A 194 -16.63 11.29 21.57
CA LEU A 194 -16.22 10.83 20.26
C LEU A 194 -17.34 9.97 19.66
N VAL A 195 -18.08 10.53 18.71
CA VAL A 195 -19.20 9.87 18.04
C VAL A 195 -18.71 9.18 16.78
N LEU A 196 -18.73 7.86 16.82
CA LEU A 196 -18.40 6.98 15.71
C LEU A 196 -19.69 6.61 14.99
N PHE A 197 -19.86 7.12 13.77
CA PHE A 197 -21.13 7.07 13.04
C PHE A 197 -21.06 6.19 11.79
N ASP A 198 -22.04 5.29 11.65
CA ASP A 198 -22.24 4.45 10.47
C ASP A 198 -22.96 5.24 9.37
N ALA A 199 -22.15 5.98 8.62
CA ALA A 199 -22.58 6.80 7.49
C ALA A 199 -23.13 5.98 6.31
N PRO A 200 -22.54 4.84 5.90
CA PRO A 200 -23.14 3.97 4.88
C PRO A 200 -24.55 3.48 5.26
N GLY A 201 -24.72 2.97 6.48
CA GLY A 201 -26.02 2.53 6.99
C GLY A 201 -27.05 3.66 7.05
N TYR A 202 -26.61 4.87 7.41
CA TYR A 202 -27.43 6.07 7.42
C TYR A 202 -27.89 6.46 6.01
N ALA A 203 -26.97 6.50 5.03
CA ALA A 203 -27.29 6.82 3.64
C ALA A 203 -28.28 5.81 3.05
N ASP A 204 -28.07 4.51 3.29
CA ASP A 204 -28.95 3.45 2.82
C ASP A 204 -30.36 3.51 3.43
N GLU A 205 -30.44 3.77 4.74
CA GLU A 205 -31.73 3.90 5.41
C GLU A 205 -32.48 5.14 4.91
N ASP A 206 -31.78 6.26 4.73
CA ASP A 206 -32.39 7.49 4.24
C ASP A 206 -32.85 7.36 2.78
N ALA A 207 -32.09 6.65 1.94
CA ALA A 207 -32.49 6.29 0.59
C ALA A 207 -33.75 5.40 0.57
N LYS A 208 -33.86 4.41 1.47
CA LYS A 208 -35.08 3.59 1.62
C LYS A 208 -36.29 4.44 2.03
N ARG A 209 -36.10 5.36 2.99
CA ARG A 209 -37.13 6.30 3.41
C ARG A 209 -37.61 7.17 2.25
N HIS A 210 -36.68 7.76 1.50
CA HIS A 210 -36.97 8.58 0.33
C HIS A 210 -37.67 7.78 -0.77
N GLY A 211 -37.23 6.55 -1.05
CA GLY A 211 -37.86 5.65 -2.02
C GLY A 211 -39.31 5.29 -1.67
N GLN A 212 -39.64 5.23 -0.37
CA GLN A 212 -41.02 5.04 0.12
C GLN A 212 -41.82 6.34 0.21
N ARG A 213 -41.27 7.49 -0.23
CA ARG A 213 -41.90 8.82 -0.16
C ARG A 213 -42.34 9.21 1.25
N LYS A 214 -41.64 8.73 2.28
CA LYS A 214 -41.92 9.07 3.68
C LYS A 214 -41.11 10.29 4.10
N SER A 215 -41.77 11.22 4.77
CA SER A 215 -41.06 12.29 5.49
C SER A 215 -40.25 11.70 6.65
N PHE A 216 -39.27 12.45 7.15
CA PHE A 216 -38.45 12.04 8.29
C PHE A 216 -39.30 11.72 9.52
N ASP A 217 -40.29 12.57 9.83
CA ASP A 217 -41.16 12.42 11.01
C ASP A 217 -42.07 11.18 10.93
N LYS A 218 -42.36 10.71 9.71
CA LYS A 218 -43.20 9.52 9.47
C LYS A 218 -42.37 8.25 9.31
N TRP A 219 -41.04 8.34 9.35
CA TRP A 219 -40.16 7.18 9.26
C TRP A 219 -39.91 6.58 10.65
N VAL A 220 -40.23 5.29 10.76
CA VAL A 220 -39.82 4.47 11.91
C VAL A 220 -38.40 4.01 11.64
N PRO A 221 -37.40 4.43 12.45
CA PRO A 221 -36.02 4.00 12.27
C PRO A 221 -35.88 2.48 12.31
N ILE A 222 -34.93 1.96 11.54
CA ILE A 222 -34.54 0.55 11.60
C ILE A 222 -33.93 0.29 12.99
N PRO A 223 -34.38 -0.75 13.72
CA PRO A 223 -33.82 -1.09 15.02
C PRO A 223 -32.31 -1.35 14.96
N ASN A 224 -31.57 -0.77 15.89
CA ASN A 224 -30.10 -0.71 15.95
C ASN A 224 -29.45 -0.04 14.72
N GLY A 225 -30.22 0.69 13.91
CA GLY A 225 -29.74 1.41 12.73
C GLY A 225 -29.22 2.82 13.05
N SER A 226 -28.57 3.44 12.07
CA SER A 226 -27.96 4.77 12.24
C SER A 226 -29.00 5.87 12.48
N LEU A 227 -30.21 5.77 11.93
CA LEU A 227 -31.27 6.74 12.21
C LEU A 227 -31.82 6.63 13.64
N GLU A 228 -31.90 5.42 14.19
CA GLU A 228 -32.32 5.24 15.58
C GLU A 228 -31.26 5.82 16.53
N TYR A 229 -29.99 5.50 16.28
CA TYR A 229 -28.86 6.05 17.03
C TYR A 229 -28.86 7.58 17.00
N LEU A 230 -29.06 8.18 15.82
CA LEU A 230 -29.15 9.63 15.65
C LEU A 230 -30.26 10.26 16.50
N LYS A 231 -31.47 9.66 16.48
CA LYS A 231 -32.61 10.16 17.28
C LYS A 231 -32.35 10.04 18.77
N ASN A 232 -31.89 8.88 19.22
CA ASN A 232 -31.57 8.64 20.63
C ASN A 232 -30.47 9.59 21.14
N PHE A 233 -29.47 9.88 20.31
CA PHE A 233 -28.46 10.87 20.65
C PHE A 233 -29.08 12.27 20.76
N ALA A 234 -29.89 12.68 19.79
CA ALA A 234 -30.52 14.01 19.80
C ALA A 234 -31.47 14.24 20.99
N ASP A 235 -32.12 13.18 21.48
CA ASP A 235 -33.01 13.22 22.64
C ASP A 235 -32.24 13.21 23.99
N GLY A 236 -30.96 12.82 23.96
CA GLY A 236 -30.07 12.82 25.12
C GLY A 236 -29.54 14.20 25.49
N GLN A 237 -29.11 14.36 26.75
CA GLN A 237 -28.34 15.52 27.18
C GLN A 237 -26.85 15.23 27.05
N HIS A 238 -26.16 16.03 26.23
CA HIS A 238 -24.72 15.93 25.99
C HIS A 238 -24.05 17.21 26.47
N ILE A 239 -23.21 17.07 27.50
CA ILE A 239 -22.49 18.19 28.12
C ILE A 239 -21.09 18.34 27.50
N ASP A 240 -20.47 17.21 27.17
CA ASP A 240 -19.12 17.15 26.62
C ASP A 240 -19.09 17.61 25.14
N PRO A 241 -18.01 18.28 24.70
CA PRO A 241 -17.84 18.61 23.28
C PRO A 241 -17.83 17.36 22.39
N VAL A 242 -18.62 17.41 21.31
CA VAL A 242 -18.80 16.26 20.40
C VAL A 242 -17.80 16.34 19.24
N VAL A 243 -17.02 15.27 19.05
CA VAL A 243 -16.19 15.04 17.86
C VAL A 243 -16.88 13.99 17.00
N LEU A 244 -17.28 14.36 15.77
CA LEU A 244 -18.00 13.46 14.88
C LEU A 244 -17.06 12.77 13.88
N PHE A 245 -17.10 11.45 13.82
CA PHE A 245 -16.41 10.65 12.81
C PHE A 245 -17.44 10.02 11.85
N SER A 246 -17.32 10.32 10.56
CA SER A 246 -18.23 9.84 9.52
C SER A 246 -17.44 9.42 8.29
N HIS A 247 -17.56 8.19 7.83
CA HIS A 247 -16.77 7.75 6.66
C HIS A 247 -17.12 8.58 5.41
N ILE A 248 -18.42 8.69 5.08
CA ILE A 248 -18.89 9.51 3.96
C ILE A 248 -18.88 11.00 4.35
N PRO A 249 -18.24 11.89 3.57
CA PRO A 249 -18.23 13.32 3.84
C PRO A 249 -19.62 13.95 3.85
N LEU A 250 -19.80 15.01 4.65
CA LEU A 250 -21.08 15.73 4.69
C LEU A 250 -21.27 16.59 3.44
N TYR A 251 -22.54 16.90 3.17
CA TYR A 251 -22.97 17.69 2.03
C TYR A 251 -22.22 19.02 1.93
N ARG A 252 -21.74 19.29 0.73
CA ARG A 252 -21.25 20.60 0.29
C ARG A 252 -21.75 20.86 -1.13
N SER A 253 -21.95 22.13 -1.46
CA SER A 253 -22.33 22.49 -2.83
C SER A 253 -21.23 22.10 -3.80
N ASP A 254 -21.61 21.69 -5.01
CA ASP A 254 -20.67 21.24 -6.03
C ASP A 254 -19.58 22.27 -6.33
N GLY A 255 -18.34 21.80 -6.47
CA GLY A 255 -17.18 22.63 -6.83
C GLY A 255 -16.59 23.46 -5.69
N LYS A 256 -17.02 23.26 -4.43
CA LYS A 256 -16.42 23.97 -3.30
C LYS A 256 -14.97 23.56 -3.07
N PRO A 257 -14.06 24.52 -2.81
CA PRO A 257 -12.65 24.23 -2.60
C PRO A 257 -12.45 23.47 -1.28
N CYS A 258 -11.35 22.72 -1.24
CA CYS A 258 -10.97 21.79 -0.18
C CYS A 258 -9.74 22.24 0.63
N GLY A 259 -9.38 23.51 0.50
CA GLY A 259 -8.13 24.03 1.04
C GLY A 259 -6.88 23.64 0.21
N PRO A 260 -5.70 24.13 0.62
CA PRO A 260 -4.47 24.05 -0.17
C PRO A 260 -3.76 22.69 -0.10
N LEU A 261 -4.15 21.81 0.83
CA LEU A 261 -3.51 20.51 1.02
C LEU A 261 -4.08 19.40 0.13
N ARG A 262 -5.19 19.67 -0.57
CA ARG A 262 -5.74 18.79 -1.59
C ARG A 262 -4.81 18.73 -2.81
N GLU A 263 -4.62 17.55 -3.38
CA GLU A 263 -3.81 17.40 -4.58
C GLU A 263 -4.57 17.72 -5.86
N ARG A 264 -5.85 17.34 -5.95
CA ARG A 264 -6.62 17.48 -7.21
C ARG A 264 -8.10 17.79 -7.01
N GLY A 265 -8.57 18.80 -7.74
CA GLY A 265 -10.00 19.03 -7.94
C GLY A 265 -10.75 19.37 -6.65
N THR A 266 -11.99 18.92 -6.56
CA THR A 266 -12.93 19.11 -5.44
C THR A 266 -13.75 17.83 -5.27
N ILE A 267 -14.42 17.66 -4.14
CA ILE A 267 -15.37 16.55 -3.95
C ILE A 267 -16.63 16.87 -4.77
N ARG A 268 -16.94 16.01 -5.73
CA ARG A 268 -18.11 16.15 -6.61
C ARG A 268 -19.23 15.23 -6.11
N PRO A 269 -20.49 15.71 -6.03
CA PRO A 269 -21.61 14.84 -5.71
C PRO A 269 -21.69 13.68 -6.70
N GLY A 270 -21.88 12.47 -6.20
CA GLY A 270 -21.97 11.26 -7.00
C GLY A 270 -22.57 10.13 -6.18
N VAL A 271 -23.42 9.33 -6.82
CA VAL A 271 -24.07 8.16 -6.22
C VAL A 271 -24.18 7.06 -7.26
N GLY A 272 -23.96 5.83 -6.83
CA GLY A 272 -24.15 4.66 -7.67
C GLY A 272 -24.06 3.36 -6.87
N PRO A 273 -24.04 2.21 -7.55
CA PRO A 273 -23.95 0.92 -6.88
C PRO A 273 -22.68 0.83 -6.04
N GLY A 274 -22.81 0.75 -4.71
CA GLY A 274 -21.68 0.60 -3.79
C GLY A 274 -20.94 1.87 -3.42
N TYR A 275 -21.39 3.06 -3.83
CA TYR A 275 -20.70 4.31 -3.47
C TYR A 275 -21.64 5.53 -3.39
N GLN A 276 -21.27 6.47 -2.53
CA GLN A 276 -21.86 7.80 -2.45
C GLN A 276 -20.82 8.78 -1.91
N ASN A 277 -20.39 9.75 -2.73
CA ASN A 277 -19.23 10.60 -2.40
C ASN A 277 -19.50 11.63 -1.30
N ILE A 278 -20.76 12.04 -1.11
CA ILE A 278 -21.19 12.98 -0.07
C ILE A 278 -22.60 12.62 0.39
N LEU A 279 -22.89 12.83 1.67
CA LEU A 279 -24.25 12.70 2.21
C LEU A 279 -25.19 13.74 1.58
N GLU A 280 -26.50 13.43 1.56
CA GLU A 280 -27.50 14.38 1.07
C GLU A 280 -27.59 15.63 1.95
N LYS A 281 -28.04 16.74 1.37
CA LYS A 281 -28.12 18.05 2.05
C LYS A 281 -28.97 17.99 3.33
N GLN A 282 -30.17 17.44 3.24
CA GLN A 282 -31.07 17.38 4.39
C GLN A 282 -30.53 16.44 5.47
N SER A 283 -29.93 15.32 5.06
CA SER A 283 -29.39 14.31 5.96
C SER A 283 -28.16 14.86 6.71
N SER A 284 -27.28 15.58 6.01
CA SER A 284 -26.16 16.31 6.64
C SER A 284 -26.64 17.37 7.62
N GLN A 285 -27.69 18.14 7.29
CA GLN A 285 -28.26 19.13 8.20
C GLN A 285 -28.84 18.49 9.48
N ARG A 286 -29.47 17.31 9.36
CA ARG A 286 -29.97 16.56 10.52
C ARG A 286 -28.83 16.07 11.41
N LEU A 287 -27.74 15.57 10.82
CA LEU A 287 -26.54 15.16 11.58
C LEU A 287 -25.95 16.34 12.35
N LEU A 288 -25.78 17.49 11.69
CA LEU A 288 -25.27 18.71 12.30
C LEU A 288 -26.17 19.22 13.43
N ALA A 289 -27.49 19.19 13.24
CA ALA A 289 -28.44 19.65 14.25
C ALA A 289 -28.54 18.71 15.46
N ALA A 290 -28.41 17.39 15.24
CA ALA A 290 -28.50 16.38 16.29
C ALA A 290 -27.21 16.29 17.12
N PHE A 291 -26.06 16.17 16.46
CA PHE A 291 -24.78 15.96 17.15
C PHE A 291 -24.12 17.26 17.62
N LYS A 292 -24.42 18.40 16.97
CA LYS A 292 -23.81 19.71 17.25
C LYS A 292 -22.28 19.63 17.45
N PRO A 293 -21.53 19.03 16.51
CA PRO A 293 -20.12 18.74 16.72
C PRO A 293 -19.27 20.00 16.76
N VAL A 294 -18.16 19.95 17.50
CA VAL A 294 -17.12 20.99 17.50
C VAL A 294 -16.14 20.82 16.32
N VAL A 295 -15.99 19.58 15.82
CA VAL A 295 -15.23 19.24 14.61
C VAL A 295 -15.72 17.92 14.04
N ILE A 296 -15.54 17.74 12.72
CA ILE A 296 -15.94 16.54 11.97
C ILE A 296 -14.72 15.99 11.23
N PHE A 297 -14.52 14.68 11.28
CA PHE A 297 -13.51 13.98 10.48
C PHE A 297 -14.17 12.93 9.58
N SER A 298 -13.83 12.95 8.29
CA SER A 298 -14.34 12.02 7.28
C SER A 298 -13.27 11.31 6.47
N GLY A 299 -13.65 10.27 5.73
CA GLY A 299 -12.80 9.48 4.82
C GLY A 299 -13.35 9.48 3.39
N ASP A 300 -13.35 8.32 2.72
CA ASP A 300 -14.03 8.01 1.43
C ASP A 300 -13.47 8.75 0.19
N ASP A 301 -13.27 10.07 0.22
CA ASP A 301 -12.75 10.82 -0.94
C ASP A 301 -11.24 10.61 -1.18
N HIS A 302 -10.55 9.96 -0.24
CA HIS A 302 -9.12 9.61 -0.24
C HIS A 302 -8.13 10.79 -0.22
N ASP A 303 -8.52 12.00 -0.67
CA ASP A 303 -7.70 13.21 -0.66
C ASP A 303 -8.13 14.16 0.47
N TYR A 304 -7.21 15.04 0.89
CA TYR A 304 -7.51 16.03 1.92
C TYR A 304 -8.63 16.97 1.45
N CYS A 305 -9.58 17.26 2.33
CA CYS A 305 -10.52 18.33 2.11
C CYS A 305 -10.94 19.00 3.41
N GLU A 306 -10.75 20.31 3.48
CA GLU A 306 -11.24 21.13 4.58
C GLU A 306 -12.44 21.96 4.12
N TYR A 307 -13.55 21.84 4.85
CA TYR A 307 -14.79 22.51 4.54
C TYR A 307 -15.53 22.95 5.80
N THR A 308 -15.96 24.20 5.85
CA THR A 308 -16.74 24.74 6.97
C THR A 308 -18.24 24.68 6.67
N HIS A 309 -18.97 23.93 7.49
CA HIS A 309 -20.42 23.86 7.48
C HIS A 309 -21.02 25.00 8.30
N LYS A 310 -22.18 25.50 7.86
CA LYS A 310 -22.99 26.45 8.63
C LYS A 310 -24.20 25.72 9.19
N ILE A 311 -24.34 25.72 10.51
CA ILE A 311 -25.46 25.17 11.25
C ILE A 311 -26.39 26.32 11.59
N THR A 312 -27.63 26.25 11.10
CA THR A 312 -28.68 27.20 11.46
C THR A 312 -29.61 26.52 12.45
N PHE A 313 -29.68 27.04 13.67
CA PHE A 313 -30.63 26.56 14.67
C PHE A 313 -31.95 27.35 14.57
N PRO A 314 -33.11 26.75 14.90
CA PRO A 314 -34.38 27.46 14.97
C PRO A 314 -34.36 28.62 15.98
N TYR A 315 -33.60 28.44 17.07
CA TYR A 315 -33.37 29.42 18.12
C TYR A 315 -31.87 29.45 18.44
N GLY A 316 -31.23 30.61 18.33
CA GLY A 316 -29.81 30.80 18.63
C GLY A 316 -28.98 31.30 17.44
N PRO A 317 -27.72 31.72 17.69
CA PRO A 317 -26.82 32.19 16.64
C PRO A 317 -26.44 31.04 15.69
N PRO A 318 -26.16 31.34 14.42
CA PRO A 318 -25.61 30.34 13.52
C PRO A 318 -24.23 29.89 14.02
N GLN A 319 -24.00 28.58 14.05
CA GLN A 319 -22.71 28.00 14.37
C GLN A 319 -22.01 27.56 13.09
N SER A 320 -20.68 27.58 13.10
CA SER A 320 -19.88 27.00 12.03
C SER A 320 -19.03 25.87 12.58
N VAL A 321 -18.94 24.77 11.84
CA VAL A 321 -18.12 23.62 12.20
C VAL A 321 -17.27 23.21 11.01
N THR A 322 -16.00 22.96 11.26
CA THR A 322 -15.08 22.48 10.23
C THR A 322 -15.15 20.96 10.11
N GLU A 323 -15.26 20.49 8.87
CA GLU A 323 -15.07 19.10 8.49
C GLU A 323 -13.72 18.94 7.78
N ILE A 324 -12.97 17.94 8.22
CA ILE A 324 -11.71 17.50 7.62
C ILE A 324 -11.91 16.11 7.05
N THR A 325 -11.92 16.00 5.73
CA THR A 325 -11.79 14.72 5.04
C THR A 325 -10.30 14.33 5.08
N VAL A 326 -10.02 13.29 5.86
CA VAL A 326 -8.68 12.78 6.14
C VAL A 326 -8.17 12.04 4.92
N LYS A 327 -6.93 12.34 4.55
CA LYS A 327 -6.27 11.70 3.42
C LYS A 327 -6.06 10.21 3.71
N THR A 328 -6.29 9.37 2.71
CA THR A 328 -5.99 7.93 2.77
C THR A 328 -4.54 7.67 3.20
N ILE A 329 -4.34 6.64 4.04
CA ILE A 329 -3.00 6.14 4.38
C ILE A 329 -2.41 5.25 3.27
N SER A 330 -3.22 4.86 2.28
CA SER A 330 -2.85 3.92 1.23
C SER A 330 -2.24 4.59 0.00
N MET A 331 -1.20 3.99 -0.57
CA MET A 331 -0.58 4.49 -1.81
C MET A 331 -1.38 4.17 -3.09
N VAL A 332 -2.45 3.38 -3.00
CA VAL A 332 -3.22 2.89 -4.16
C VAL A 332 -4.57 3.59 -4.36
N MET A 333 -4.79 4.72 -3.68
CA MET A 333 -6.07 5.42 -3.62
C MET A 333 -6.05 6.79 -4.31
N ASN A 334 -5.41 6.81 -5.48
CA ASN A 334 -5.34 7.96 -6.41
C ASN A 334 -4.78 9.28 -5.83
N VAL A 335 -4.01 9.19 -4.75
CA VAL A 335 -3.21 10.30 -4.20
C VAL A 335 -1.72 10.04 -4.38
N ARG A 336 -0.92 11.08 -4.58
CA ARG A 336 0.53 10.98 -4.67
C ARG A 336 1.17 10.87 -3.29
N ARG A 337 0.70 11.62 -2.30
CA ARG A 337 1.29 11.64 -0.95
C ARG A 337 0.27 11.23 0.10
N PRO A 338 0.11 9.94 0.41
CA PRO A 338 -0.83 9.47 1.45
C PRO A 338 -0.66 10.23 2.78
N GLY A 339 -1.59 10.10 3.72
CA GLY A 339 -1.49 10.82 4.99
C GLY A 339 -2.20 10.15 6.15
N PHE A 340 -2.13 10.83 7.29
CA PHE A 340 -2.91 10.57 8.49
C PHE A 340 -3.13 11.89 9.23
N GLN A 341 -4.05 11.92 10.19
CA GLN A 341 -4.38 13.14 10.95
C GLN A 341 -4.00 12.95 12.42
N LEU A 342 -3.37 13.96 13.00
CA LEU A 342 -3.16 14.06 14.45
C LEU A 342 -4.27 14.92 15.05
N LEU A 343 -4.91 14.45 16.11
CA LEU A 343 -5.91 15.18 16.89
C LEU A 343 -5.46 15.24 18.35
N SER A 344 -5.40 16.44 18.92
CA SER A 344 -5.10 16.68 20.33
C SER A 344 -6.35 17.19 21.03
N LEU A 345 -6.67 16.61 22.18
CA LEU A 345 -7.86 16.92 22.97
C LEU A 345 -7.46 17.36 24.39
N ILE A 346 -8.12 18.39 24.90
CA ILE A 346 -7.97 18.85 26.28
C ILE A 346 -9.35 19.10 26.91
N PRO A 347 -9.65 18.53 28.10
CA PRO A 347 -10.96 18.66 28.74
C PRO A 347 -11.44 20.12 28.85
N ALA A 348 -12.73 20.35 28.58
CA ALA A 348 -13.32 21.68 28.55
C ALA A 348 -13.26 22.39 29.92
N GLU A 349 -13.33 21.62 31.01
CA GLU A 349 -13.28 22.14 32.39
C GLU A 349 -11.92 22.74 32.77
N LEU A 350 -10.88 22.43 31.98
CA LEU A 350 -9.53 22.98 32.13
C LEU A 350 -9.30 24.20 31.24
N ARG A 351 -10.33 24.66 30.53
CA ARG A 351 -10.29 25.76 29.56
C ARG A 351 -11.20 26.89 30.05
N LYS A 352 -10.92 28.12 29.59
CA LYS A 352 -11.86 29.24 29.75
C LYS A 352 -13.00 29.07 28.75
N ASP A 353 -14.15 29.73 28.99
CA ASP A 353 -15.39 29.49 28.23
C ASP A 353 -15.37 29.81 26.72
N ASP A 354 -14.25 30.22 26.12
CA ASP A 354 -14.10 30.47 24.67
C ASP A 354 -12.87 29.77 24.05
N ASP A 355 -12.16 29.02 24.87
CA ASP A 355 -10.82 28.54 24.58
C ASP A 355 -10.93 27.16 23.88
N PRO A 356 -10.28 26.93 22.72
CA PRO A 356 -10.44 25.68 21.97
C PRO A 356 -10.08 24.44 22.81
N THR A 357 -10.91 23.41 22.75
CA THR A 357 -10.71 22.12 23.46
C THR A 357 -10.02 21.06 22.60
N PHE A 358 -9.83 21.35 21.32
CA PHE A 358 -9.17 20.46 20.37
C PHE A 358 -8.32 21.26 19.38
N ASP A 359 -7.31 20.59 18.83
CA ASP A 359 -6.62 21.05 17.61
C ASP A 359 -6.16 19.82 16.80
N HIS A 360 -5.95 19.99 15.50
CA HIS A 360 -5.58 18.90 14.61
C HIS A 360 -4.53 19.34 13.58
N THR A 361 -3.66 18.41 13.16
CA THR A 361 -2.72 18.66 12.06
C THR A 361 -2.58 17.46 11.12
N PRO A 362 -2.61 17.65 9.79
CA PRO A 362 -2.39 16.57 8.85
C PRO A 362 -0.89 16.26 8.69
N CYS A 363 -0.55 14.98 8.63
CA CYS A 363 0.79 14.51 8.31
C CYS A 363 0.82 13.84 6.93
N LEU A 364 1.71 14.31 6.06
CA LEU A 364 1.90 13.74 4.72
C LEU A 364 3.04 12.73 4.68
N LEU A 365 2.79 11.66 3.94
CA LEU A 365 3.70 10.54 3.70
C LEU A 365 4.39 10.70 2.32
N PRO A 366 5.49 9.97 2.08
CA PRO A 366 6.23 10.07 0.82
C PRO A 366 5.43 9.62 -0.41
N ASP A 367 5.73 10.21 -1.56
CA ASP A 367 5.22 9.74 -2.86
C ASP A 367 5.96 8.46 -3.28
N GLN A 368 5.41 7.31 -2.85
CA GLN A 368 5.98 6.00 -3.12
C GLN A 368 6.04 5.69 -4.63
N LEU A 369 5.05 6.16 -5.40
CA LEU A 369 5.01 5.93 -6.83
C LEU A 369 6.13 6.70 -7.54
N ARG A 370 6.40 7.95 -7.15
CA ARG A 370 7.55 8.73 -7.63
C ARG A 370 8.87 8.09 -7.24
N ILE A 371 8.99 7.52 -6.04
CA ILE A 371 10.19 6.77 -5.65
C ILE A 371 10.43 5.60 -6.61
N TYR A 372 9.39 4.82 -6.92
CA TYR A 372 9.52 3.71 -7.85
C TYR A 372 9.85 4.17 -9.27
N LEU A 373 9.08 5.11 -9.82
CA LEU A 373 9.14 5.47 -11.23
C LEU A 373 10.26 6.46 -11.57
N ASN A 374 10.55 7.42 -10.69
CA ASN A 374 11.48 8.51 -10.96
C ASN A 374 12.84 8.33 -10.28
N ILE A 375 12.98 7.35 -9.38
CA ILE A 375 14.22 7.11 -8.64
C ILE A 375 14.73 5.69 -8.92
N TYR A 376 13.98 4.65 -8.54
CA TYR A 376 14.46 3.28 -8.73
C TYR A 376 14.60 2.87 -10.19
N LEU A 377 13.60 3.10 -11.04
CA LEU A 377 13.69 2.70 -12.45
C LEU A 377 14.86 3.38 -13.20
N PRO A 378 15.06 4.71 -13.10
CA PRO A 378 16.20 5.36 -13.75
C PRO A 378 17.56 4.91 -13.19
N LEU A 379 17.68 4.80 -11.86
CA LEU A 379 18.93 4.33 -11.25
C LEU A 379 19.25 2.88 -11.64
N LEU A 380 18.23 2.04 -11.79
CA LEU A 380 18.40 0.66 -12.25
C LEU A 380 18.88 0.62 -13.69
N ALA A 381 18.27 1.40 -14.59
CA ALA A 381 18.70 1.51 -15.98
C ALA A 381 20.16 1.99 -16.09
N ILE A 382 20.53 3.04 -15.34
CA ILE A 382 21.90 3.56 -15.30
C ILE A 382 22.88 2.49 -14.75
N SER A 383 22.48 1.76 -13.71
CA SER A 383 23.31 0.70 -13.12
C SER A 383 23.55 -0.44 -14.10
N ILE A 384 22.51 -0.88 -14.82
CA ILE A 384 22.60 -1.91 -15.86
C ILE A 384 23.53 -1.44 -16.99
N LEU A 385 23.38 -0.20 -17.45
CA LEU A 385 24.25 0.39 -18.47
C LEU A 385 25.71 0.45 -18.01
N ALA A 386 25.95 0.85 -16.76
CA ALA A 386 27.30 0.90 -16.19
C ALA A 386 27.95 -0.49 -16.16
N VAL A 387 27.21 -1.52 -15.72
CA VAL A 387 27.67 -2.92 -15.74
C VAL A 387 27.93 -3.39 -17.17
N PHE A 388 27.03 -3.08 -18.11
CA PHE A 388 27.19 -3.43 -19.52
C PHE A 388 28.44 -2.81 -20.13
N VAL A 389 28.67 -1.50 -19.95
CA VAL A 389 29.84 -0.79 -20.47
C VAL A 389 31.14 -1.35 -19.90
N VAL A 390 31.17 -1.66 -18.60
CA VAL A 390 32.34 -2.26 -17.94
C VAL A 390 32.62 -3.66 -18.49
N ASN A 391 31.59 -4.50 -18.64
CA ASN A 391 31.71 -5.84 -19.18
C ASN A 391 32.16 -5.82 -20.65
N PHE A 392 31.57 -4.95 -21.46
CA PHE A 392 31.94 -4.77 -22.88
C PHE A 392 33.41 -4.35 -23.03
N LYS A 393 33.85 -3.35 -22.27
CA LYS A 393 35.26 -2.90 -22.29
C LYS A 393 36.22 -4.00 -21.84
N THR A 394 35.87 -4.77 -20.80
CA THR A 394 36.71 -5.92 -20.38
C THR A 394 36.73 -7.06 -21.41
N GLY A 395 35.63 -7.32 -22.12
CA GLY A 395 35.54 -8.33 -23.18
C GLY A 395 36.30 -7.92 -24.44
N ALA A 396 36.22 -6.66 -24.84
CA ALA A 396 36.98 -6.09 -25.95
C ALA A 396 38.50 -6.14 -25.68
N SER A 397 38.95 -5.77 -24.47
CA SER A 397 40.36 -5.89 -24.09
C SER A 397 40.85 -7.34 -24.08
N ARG A 398 40.02 -8.31 -23.68
CA ARG A 398 40.38 -9.75 -23.76
C ARG A 398 40.48 -10.26 -25.20
N LYS A 399 39.55 -9.86 -26.08
CA LYS A 399 39.62 -10.20 -27.52
C LYS A 399 40.86 -9.61 -28.18
N LEU A 400 41.20 -8.35 -27.87
CA LEU A 400 42.40 -7.71 -28.42
C LEU A 400 43.67 -8.41 -27.94
N HIS A 401 43.76 -8.74 -26.64
CA HIS A 401 44.92 -9.44 -26.06
C HIS A 401 45.11 -10.85 -26.62
N ASN A 402 44.02 -11.62 -26.78
CA ASN A 402 44.08 -12.95 -27.38
C ASN A 402 44.47 -12.90 -28.87
N LYS A 403 44.06 -11.86 -29.61
CA LYS A 403 44.45 -11.67 -31.01
C LYS A 403 45.96 -11.37 -31.14
N THR A 404 46.50 -10.49 -30.31
CA THR A 404 47.96 -10.22 -30.26
C THR A 404 48.79 -11.42 -29.81
N CYS A 405 48.26 -12.30 -28.95
CA CYS A 405 48.98 -13.50 -28.50
C CYS A 405 48.96 -14.61 -29.57
N SER A 406 47.89 -14.67 -30.38
CA SER A 406 47.80 -15.56 -31.54
C SER A 406 48.76 -15.15 -32.66
N ASP A 407 48.90 -13.84 -32.95
CA ASP A 407 49.84 -13.34 -33.95
C ASP A 407 51.31 -13.48 -33.49
N ALA A 408 51.59 -13.32 -32.19
CA ALA A 408 52.94 -13.52 -31.65
C ALA A 408 53.38 -14.99 -31.61
N GLY A 409 52.43 -15.93 -31.50
CA GLY A 409 52.70 -17.37 -31.55
C GLY A 409 53.02 -17.91 -32.96
N GLN A 410 52.77 -17.12 -34.01
CA GLN A 410 53.02 -17.52 -35.40
C GLN A 410 54.38 -17.03 -35.94
N VAL A 411 55.10 -16.19 -35.20
CA VAL A 411 56.36 -15.55 -35.67
C VAL A 411 57.62 -16.21 -35.08
N LEU A 412 57.50 -17.26 -34.27
CA LEU A 412 58.65 -17.87 -33.57
C LEU A 412 58.97 -19.34 -33.93
N PHE A 413 58.65 -19.78 -35.16
CA PHE A 413 59.13 -21.07 -35.69
C PHE A 413 59.36 -21.01 -37.20
N VAL A 414 60.40 -20.31 -37.64
CA VAL A 414 61.15 -20.67 -38.87
C VAL A 414 62.61 -20.26 -38.65
N THR A 415 63.46 -21.22 -38.30
CA THR A 415 64.91 -21.14 -38.49
C THR A 415 65.28 -22.14 -39.57
N ASN A 416 66.00 -21.62 -40.56
CA ASN A 416 66.51 -22.22 -41.79
C ASN A 416 67.06 -23.65 -41.67
N ALA A 417 66.82 -24.43 -42.72
CA ALA A 417 67.78 -25.39 -43.28
C ALA A 417 67.55 -25.45 -44.80
N ASP A 418 68.54 -24.97 -45.55
CA ASP A 418 68.76 -25.24 -46.98
C ASP A 418 69.22 -26.70 -47.15
N ASP A 419 68.76 -27.39 -48.19
CA ASP A 419 69.57 -27.77 -49.37
C ASP A 419 68.91 -28.89 -50.22
N THR A 420 68.84 -28.56 -51.52
CA THR A 420 69.07 -29.36 -52.75
C THR A 420 68.25 -30.60 -53.20
N ASP A 421 67.93 -30.51 -54.51
CA ASP A 421 67.94 -31.54 -55.57
C ASP A 421 66.68 -32.36 -55.96
N SER A 422 66.11 -31.90 -57.09
CA SER A 422 65.85 -32.58 -58.39
C SER A 422 64.94 -33.83 -58.55
N GLU A 423 64.06 -33.67 -59.55
CA GLU A 423 63.61 -34.62 -60.59
C GLU A 423 62.44 -35.61 -60.35
N ASP A 424 61.38 -35.34 -61.11
CA ASP A 424 60.63 -36.19 -62.06
C ASP A 424 59.75 -37.39 -61.63
N ALA A 425 58.46 -37.19 -61.98
CA ALA A 425 57.58 -38.03 -62.79
C ALA A 425 56.84 -39.27 -62.24
N GLU A 426 55.53 -39.27 -62.59
CA GLU A 426 54.61 -40.38 -62.89
C GLU A 426 54.06 -41.31 -61.78
N MET A 427 52.73 -41.25 -61.56
CA MET A 427 51.74 -42.16 -62.19
C MET A 427 50.44 -42.22 -61.35
N ALA A 428 49.30 -41.99 -62.00
CA ALA A 428 47.92 -42.06 -61.50
C ALA A 428 47.45 -43.54 -61.35
N PRO A 429 46.15 -43.93 -61.23
CA PRO A 429 44.90 -43.15 -61.13
C PRO A 429 43.84 -43.75 -60.17
N TYR A 430 42.71 -43.07 -59.94
CA TYR A 430 41.39 -43.58 -60.38
C TYR A 430 40.27 -42.52 -60.23
N TYR A 431 39.52 -42.37 -61.33
CA TYR A 431 38.37 -41.50 -61.57
C TYR A 431 37.07 -42.09 -60.97
N ARG A 432 36.07 -41.26 -60.61
CA ARG A 432 34.98 -40.83 -61.53
C ARG A 432 33.83 -40.15 -60.77
N GLU A 433 33.45 -38.95 -61.23
CA GLU A 433 32.15 -38.32 -61.02
C GLU A 433 31.04 -39.08 -61.78
N VAL A 434 29.78 -38.88 -61.36
CA VAL A 434 28.69 -38.21 -62.12
C VAL A 434 27.31 -38.69 -61.67
N SER A 435 26.53 -37.69 -61.30
CA SER A 435 25.09 -37.55 -61.06
C SER A 435 24.15 -38.26 -62.06
N SER A 436 22.99 -38.75 -61.59
CA SER A 436 21.66 -38.49 -62.21
C SER A 436 20.49 -39.21 -61.49
N LEU A 437 19.36 -38.47 -61.42
CA LEU A 437 17.95 -38.79 -61.03
C LEU A 437 17.35 -40.00 -61.82
N PRO A 438 16.10 -40.53 -61.59
CA PRO A 438 14.87 -39.91 -61.03
C PRO A 438 13.90 -40.82 -60.19
N SER A 439 12.73 -40.26 -59.79
CA SER A 439 11.54 -40.89 -59.15
C SER A 439 10.73 -41.83 -60.11
N PRO A 440 9.67 -42.59 -59.71
CA PRO A 440 8.32 -42.01 -59.43
C PRO A 440 7.23 -42.85 -58.66
N VAL A 441 6.06 -42.20 -58.44
CA VAL A 441 4.62 -42.68 -58.39
C VAL A 441 3.97 -43.35 -57.14
N SER A 442 3.04 -42.56 -56.53
CA SER A 442 1.59 -42.72 -56.16
C SER A 442 0.94 -43.92 -55.41
N SER A 443 0.08 -43.61 -54.42
CA SER A 443 -1.41 -43.82 -54.38
C SER A 443 -2.03 -43.56 -52.96
N VAL A 444 -2.99 -42.63 -52.78
CA VAL A 444 -4.49 -42.72 -52.68
C VAL A 444 -5.08 -42.97 -51.26
N HIS A 445 -6.05 -42.09 -50.91
CA HIS A 445 -7.13 -41.99 -49.86
C HIS A 445 -7.43 -43.15 -48.86
N GLN A 446 -8.00 -42.99 -47.64
CA GLN A 446 -9.19 -42.20 -47.22
C GLN A 446 -9.39 -42.18 -45.65
N THR A 447 -9.91 -41.04 -45.13
CA THR A 447 -10.85 -40.78 -43.99
C THR A 447 -10.72 -41.25 -42.52
N LYS A 448 -10.85 -40.23 -41.63
CA LYS A 448 -11.59 -40.06 -40.35
C LYS A 448 -11.19 -40.86 -39.09
N GLY A 449 -10.87 -40.12 -38.00
CA GLY A 449 -10.92 -40.62 -36.61
C GLY A 449 -10.27 -39.68 -35.58
N THR A 450 -11.08 -39.22 -34.63
CA THR A 450 -10.77 -38.39 -33.45
C THR A 450 -9.63 -38.91 -32.56
N SER A 451 -8.72 -38.04 -32.11
CA SER A 451 -8.22 -37.95 -30.73
C SER A 451 -7.08 -36.93 -30.61
N ARG A 452 -7.22 -36.00 -29.66
CA ARG A 452 -6.26 -34.95 -29.31
C ARG A 452 -5.15 -35.57 -28.45
N SER A 453 -4.08 -36.04 -29.09
CA SER A 453 -2.87 -36.53 -28.40
C SER A 453 -1.83 -35.42 -28.24
N GLN A 454 -1.25 -35.34 -27.04
CA GLN A 454 -0.20 -34.41 -26.65
C GLN A 454 1.10 -34.69 -27.42
N ASN A 455 1.52 -33.79 -28.30
CA ASN A 455 2.86 -33.83 -28.88
C ASN A 455 3.90 -33.38 -27.84
N LYS A 456 4.58 -34.35 -27.21
CA LYS A 456 5.91 -34.17 -26.64
C LYS A 456 6.93 -34.38 -27.75
N GLY A 457 7.58 -33.30 -28.19
CA GLY A 457 8.69 -33.38 -29.13
C GLY A 457 9.91 -34.03 -28.49
N TRP A 458 10.50 -35.00 -29.18
CA TRP A 458 11.81 -35.58 -28.86
C TRP A 458 12.82 -35.04 -29.87
N PHE A 459 14.02 -34.69 -29.41
CA PHE A 459 15.18 -34.48 -30.28
C PHE A 459 16.36 -35.28 -29.73
N VAL A 460 17.11 -35.90 -30.63
CA VAL A 460 18.22 -36.81 -30.33
C VAL A 460 19.53 -36.03 -30.43
N LEU A 461 20.32 -36.04 -29.36
CA LEU A 461 21.76 -35.79 -29.42
C LEU A 461 22.45 -36.92 -28.64
N GLN A 462 23.32 -37.68 -29.33
CA GLN A 462 24.21 -38.70 -28.75
C GLN A 462 23.56 -39.76 -27.83
N GLY A 463 22.55 -40.47 -28.35
CA GLY A 463 22.36 -41.89 -28.02
C GLY A 463 21.92 -42.29 -26.60
N GLN A 464 21.39 -41.39 -25.75
CA GLN A 464 20.74 -41.81 -24.50
C GLN A 464 19.38 -41.14 -24.25
N LEU A 465 18.35 -41.95 -24.00
CA LEU A 465 17.01 -41.53 -23.61
C LEU A 465 17.01 -41.07 -22.13
N LYS A 466 16.77 -39.78 -21.88
CA LYS A 466 16.41 -39.27 -20.54
C LYS A 466 15.12 -38.45 -20.60
N ALA A 467 14.17 -38.79 -19.73
CA ALA A 467 12.92 -38.06 -19.58
C ALA A 467 13.16 -36.70 -18.92
N TYR A 468 12.80 -35.61 -19.61
CA TYR A 468 12.84 -34.26 -19.06
C TYR A 468 11.53 -33.98 -18.30
N ARG A 469 11.62 -33.79 -16.97
CA ARG A 469 10.55 -33.19 -16.14
C ARG A 469 11.01 -31.77 -15.79
N PRO A 470 10.24 -30.71 -16.09
CA PRO A 470 10.63 -29.35 -15.76
C PRO A 470 10.59 -29.13 -14.22
N PRO A 471 11.64 -28.55 -13.60
CA PRO A 471 11.67 -28.26 -12.18
C PRO A 471 11.02 -26.89 -11.96
N ILE A 472 9.69 -26.86 -11.85
CA ILE A 472 8.98 -25.64 -11.41
C ILE A 472 8.31 -25.84 -10.05
N TYR A 473 8.09 -27.08 -9.62
CA TYR A 473 7.40 -27.37 -8.36
C TYR A 473 8.31 -27.60 -7.15
N GLU A 474 9.56 -28.02 -7.32
CA GLU A 474 10.49 -28.21 -6.19
C GLU A 474 11.18 -26.90 -5.74
N ASP A 475 11.40 -25.95 -6.64
CA ASP A 475 12.04 -24.66 -6.30
C ASP A 475 11.12 -23.71 -5.53
N LEU A 476 9.81 -23.80 -5.74
CA LEU A 476 8.82 -23.05 -4.95
C LEU A 476 8.80 -23.48 -3.48
N GLY A 477 9.07 -24.76 -3.20
CA GLY A 477 9.20 -25.28 -1.82
C GLY A 477 10.44 -24.72 -1.11
N ARG A 478 11.59 -24.67 -1.80
CA ARG A 478 12.83 -24.12 -1.23
C ARG A 478 12.78 -22.61 -1.04
N ILE A 479 12.14 -21.88 -1.96
CA ILE A 479 11.91 -20.43 -1.80
C ILE A 479 10.93 -20.17 -0.64
N LYS A 480 9.89 -20.99 -0.51
CA LYS A 480 8.97 -20.96 0.64
C LYS A 480 9.75 -21.16 1.95
N ASP A 481 10.56 -22.21 2.06
CA ASP A 481 11.34 -22.49 3.28
C ASP A 481 12.39 -21.41 3.59
N LEU A 482 13.02 -20.83 2.56
CA LEU A 482 13.91 -19.68 2.70
C LEU A 482 13.13 -18.45 3.24
N MET A 483 11.91 -18.21 2.78
CA MET A 483 11.05 -17.13 3.26
C MET A 483 10.51 -17.37 4.67
N TYR A 484 10.21 -18.61 5.06
CA TYR A 484 9.81 -18.97 6.43
C TYR A 484 10.96 -18.80 7.43
N SER A 485 12.22 -18.93 6.99
CA SER A 485 13.40 -18.67 7.83
C SER A 485 13.61 -17.18 8.19
N PHE A 486 12.92 -16.27 7.49
CA PHE A 486 12.89 -14.83 7.77
C PHE A 486 11.71 -14.37 8.65
N LEU A 487 10.87 -15.29 9.14
CA LEU A 487 9.78 -14.96 10.06
C LEU A 487 10.30 -14.60 11.46
N PRO A 488 9.60 -13.75 12.23
CA PRO A 488 10.12 -13.22 13.48
C PRO A 488 10.15 -14.30 14.58
N SER A 489 11.33 -14.57 15.13
CA SER A 489 11.46 -15.21 16.44
C SER A 489 10.79 -14.35 17.50
N ARG A 490 9.84 -14.96 18.23
CA ARG A 490 9.03 -14.37 19.30
C ARG A 490 9.92 -14.13 20.53
N SER A 491 10.59 -12.97 20.59
CA SER A 491 11.38 -12.58 21.77
C SER A 491 10.53 -11.83 22.79
N ARG A 492 10.26 -12.51 23.92
CA ARG A 492 9.68 -11.97 25.16
C ARG A 492 10.76 -11.20 25.94
N ASN A 493 10.95 -9.91 25.66
CA ASN A 493 11.38 -8.91 26.66
C ASN A 493 11.49 -7.50 26.02
N PRO A 494 10.76 -6.48 26.51
CA PRO A 494 10.83 -5.12 25.96
C PRO A 494 11.92 -4.25 26.59
N HIS A 495 12.35 -4.52 27.82
CA HIS A 495 13.14 -3.57 28.63
C HIS A 495 14.65 -3.75 28.53
N ARG A 496 15.20 -3.46 27.35
CA ARG A 496 16.59 -3.00 27.08
C ARG A 496 16.84 -3.19 25.59
N ARG A 497 16.51 -2.18 24.78
CA ARG A 497 16.81 -2.22 23.35
C ARG A 497 17.73 -1.06 23.00
N SER A 498 18.88 -1.39 22.42
CA SER A 498 19.74 -0.35 21.84
C SER A 498 19.05 0.23 20.61
N TRP A 499 19.20 1.53 20.41
CA TRP A 499 18.66 2.25 19.24
C TRP A 499 19.05 1.55 17.91
N LEU A 500 20.30 1.09 17.80
CA LEU A 500 20.80 0.29 16.67
C LEU A 500 20.02 -1.02 16.45
N GLY A 501 19.69 -1.74 17.53
CA GLY A 501 18.93 -2.99 17.43
C GLY A 501 17.49 -2.78 16.94
N THR A 502 16.87 -1.67 17.33
CA THR A 502 15.54 -1.28 16.82
C THR A 502 15.63 -0.91 15.35
N VAL A 503 16.57 -0.04 14.96
CA VAL A 503 16.77 0.40 13.56
C VAL A 503 17.08 -0.76 12.61
N LEU A 504 17.90 -1.74 13.02
CA LEU A 504 18.22 -2.89 12.17
C LEU A 504 17.02 -3.83 11.97
N ARG A 505 16.24 -4.06 13.02
CA ARG A 505 15.00 -4.85 12.93
C ARG A 505 13.96 -4.15 12.07
N ASP A 506 13.93 -2.84 12.18
CA ASP A 506 13.10 -1.94 11.43
C ASP A 506 13.41 -1.94 9.93
N ILE A 507 14.70 -1.92 9.56
CA ILE A 507 15.16 -2.08 8.17
C ILE A 507 14.83 -3.48 7.67
N ARG A 508 15.02 -4.53 8.48
CA ARG A 508 14.65 -5.90 8.12
C ARG A 508 13.17 -6.02 7.81
N ASP A 509 12.29 -5.51 8.65
CA ASP A 509 10.84 -5.71 8.51
C ASP A 509 10.25 -4.98 7.27
N VAL A 510 10.99 -4.04 6.69
CA VAL A 510 10.50 -3.13 5.65
C VAL A 510 11.29 -3.24 4.34
N ALA A 511 12.62 -3.29 4.41
CA ALA A 511 13.51 -3.23 3.25
C ALA A 511 14.09 -4.59 2.85
N VAL A 512 13.80 -5.68 3.57
CA VAL A 512 14.37 -7.02 3.27
C VAL A 512 14.01 -7.53 1.89
N PHE A 513 12.81 -7.23 1.38
CA PHE A 513 12.37 -7.69 0.06
C PHE A 513 13.09 -6.96 -1.09
N PRO A 514 13.16 -5.61 -1.13
CA PRO A 514 13.96 -4.92 -2.13
C PRO A 514 15.47 -5.21 -1.99
N LEU A 515 16.01 -5.28 -0.76
CA LEU A 515 17.41 -5.66 -0.53
C LEU A 515 17.69 -7.09 -0.99
N GLY A 516 16.80 -8.04 -0.67
CA GLY A 516 16.91 -9.45 -1.06
C GLY A 516 16.82 -9.65 -2.57
N THR A 517 15.88 -8.97 -3.23
CA THR A 517 15.77 -8.97 -4.69
C THR A 517 17.03 -8.42 -5.34
N PHE A 518 17.56 -7.31 -4.83
CA PHE A 518 18.80 -6.73 -5.35
C PHE A 518 20.01 -7.66 -5.13
N VAL A 519 20.12 -8.29 -3.96
CA VAL A 519 21.17 -9.29 -3.67
C VAL A 519 21.05 -10.49 -4.61
N LEU A 520 19.84 -10.99 -4.87
CA LEU A 520 19.61 -12.11 -5.78
C LEU A 520 19.91 -11.75 -7.25
N VAL A 521 19.47 -10.58 -7.72
CA VAL A 521 19.77 -10.08 -9.08
C VAL A 521 21.27 -9.86 -9.24
N THR A 522 21.93 -9.23 -8.26
CA THR A 522 23.39 -9.03 -8.33
C THR A 522 24.17 -10.33 -8.17
N TRP A 523 23.66 -11.32 -7.45
CA TRP A 523 24.25 -12.65 -7.39
C TRP A 523 24.10 -13.38 -8.74
N TRP A 524 22.90 -13.39 -9.33
CA TRP A 524 22.63 -14.03 -10.62
C TRP A 524 23.44 -13.42 -11.78
N VAL A 525 23.53 -12.09 -11.84
CA VAL A 525 24.34 -11.35 -12.83
C VAL A 525 25.85 -11.55 -12.63
N VAL A 526 26.28 -12.05 -11.47
CA VAL A 526 27.70 -12.28 -11.15
C VAL A 526 28.09 -13.76 -11.26
N ALA A 527 27.14 -14.67 -11.03
CA ALA A 527 27.30 -16.11 -11.19
C ALA A 527 27.18 -16.56 -12.66
N SER A 528 26.58 -15.71 -13.52
CA SER A 528 26.57 -15.84 -14.98
C SER A 528 27.68 -14.99 -15.60
#